data_AF-A0A1H9GTJ2-F1
#
_entry.id   AF-A0A1H9GTJ2-F1
#
_cell.length_a   1.000
_cell.length_b   1.000
_cell.length_c   1.000
_cell.angle_alpha   90.00
_cell.angle_beta   90.00
_cell.angle_gamma   90.00
#
_symmetry.space_group_name_H-M   'P 1'
#
loop_
_entity.id
_entity.type
_entity.pdbx_description
1 polymer ?
#
loop_
_entity_poly.entity_id
_entity_poly.type
_entity_poly.pdbx_seq_one_letter_code
_entity_poly.pdbx_strand_id
1 'polypeptide(L)' 'MGNLIYVPEWRNGFAPHEIRAFFWNSQQIAVLKSENALLKQELQRRNNEIDDLEVKADFYRRQLILESKFGMILQNSFS' A
#
# COMPACT_ATOMS: atom_id res chain seq x y z
N MET A 1 28.98 -7.63 41.68
CA MET A 1 27.82 -8.43 41.23
C MET A 1 26.81 -7.46 40.66
N GLY A 2 26.50 -7.54 39.36
CA GLY A 2 25.75 -6.52 38.62
C GLY A 2 24.27 -6.46 39.02
N ASN A 3 23.71 -5.24 39.04
CA ASN A 3 22.34 -4.96 39.44
C ASN A 3 21.36 -5.42 38.34
N LEU A 4 20.99 -6.70 38.36
CA LEU A 4 20.03 -7.28 37.42
C LEU A 4 18.60 -6.91 37.80
N ILE A 5 17.79 -6.62 36.80
CA ILE A 5 16.36 -6.34 36.92
C ILE A 5 15.61 -7.63 36.60
N TYR A 6 14.80 -8.11 37.53
CA TYR A 6 13.98 -9.32 37.36
C TYR A 6 12.56 -8.92 37.00
N VAL A 7 12.09 -9.40 35.86
CA VAL A 7 10.70 -9.24 35.41
C VAL A 7 9.89 -10.42 35.94
N PRO A 8 8.70 -10.21 36.54
CA PRO A 8 7.86 -11.31 37.00
C PRO A 8 7.63 -12.35 35.89
N GLU A 9 7.63 -13.63 36.26
CA GLU A 9 7.48 -14.80 35.36
C GLU A 9 8.69 -15.12 34.46
N TRP A 10 9.73 -14.27 34.42
CA TRP A 10 10.92 -14.52 33.62
C TRP A 10 12.01 -15.20 34.44
N ARG A 11 12.61 -16.26 33.89
CA ARG A 11 13.61 -17.08 34.60
C ARG A 11 14.95 -16.39 34.83
N ASN A 12 15.33 -15.45 33.96
CA ASN A 12 16.61 -14.75 34.01
C ASN A 12 16.41 -13.27 34.27
N GLY A 13 17.29 -12.68 35.08
CA GLY A 13 17.36 -11.23 35.27
C GLY A 13 18.08 -10.56 34.10
N PHE A 14 17.70 -9.33 33.79
CA PHE A 14 18.28 -8.53 32.72
C PHE A 14 19.19 -7.46 33.27
N ALA A 15 20.30 -7.23 32.59
CA ALA A 15 21.06 -6.02 32.78
C ALA A 15 20.23 -4.81 32.28
N PRO A 16 20.37 -3.62 32.91
CA PRO A 16 19.60 -2.44 32.50
C PRO A 16 19.73 -2.04 31.03
N HIS A 17 20.86 -2.35 30.39
CA HIS A 17 21.06 -2.07 28.96
C HIS A 17 20.27 -3.00 28.05
N GLU A 18 20.03 -4.25 28.46
CA GLU A 18 19.22 -5.22 27.72
C GLU A 18 17.75 -4.78 27.70
N ILE A 19 17.21 -4.35 28.85
CA ILE A 19 15.84 -3.82 28.92
C ILE A 19 15.68 -2.59 28.02
N ARG A 20 16.66 -1.68 28.01
CA ARG A 20 16.63 -0.52 27.11
C ARG A 20 16.66 -0.96 25.64
N ALA A 21 17.48 -1.94 25.28
CA ALA A 21 17.52 -2.47 23.92
C ALA A 21 16.16 -3.09 23.53
N PHE A 22 15.55 -3.90 24.40
CA PHE A 22 14.22 -4.48 24.16
C PHE A 22 13.14 -3.41 23.99
N PHE A 23 13.18 -2.36 24.81
CA PHE A 23 12.25 -1.24 24.67
C PHE A 23 12.36 -0.60 23.29
N TRP A 24 13.56 -0.19 22.87
CA TRP A 24 13.75 0.45 21.57
C TRP A 24 13.41 -0.47 20.40
N ASN A 25 13.78 -1.75 20.48
CA ASN A 25 13.43 -2.74 19.46
C ASN A 25 11.91 -2.91 19.35
N SER A 26 11.20 -2.98 20.48
CA SER A 26 9.74 -3.11 20.49
C SER A 26 9.07 -1.88 19.89
N GLN A 27 9.57 -0.68 20.22
CA GLN A 27 9.10 0.59 19.64
C GLN A 27 9.33 0.61 18.12
N GLN A 28 10.52 0.26 17.66
CA GLN A 28 10.85 0.21 16.24
C GLN A 28 9.95 -0.79 15.48
N ILE A 29 9.75 -1.99 16.03
CA ILE A 29 8.87 -2.99 15.43
C ILE A 29 7.42 -2.47 15.33
N ALA A 30 6.93 -1.78 16.35
CA ALA A 30 5.58 -1.22 16.35
C ALA A 30 5.41 -0.16 15.24
N VAL A 31 6.38 0.76 15.13
CA VAL A 31 6.40 1.79 14.06
C VAL A 31 6.44 1.13 12.68
N LEU A 32 7.38 0.23 12.45
CA LEU A 32 7.52 -0.46 11.17
C LEU A 32 6.26 -1.27 10.79
N LYS A 33 5.60 -1.90 11.76
CA LYS A 33 4.33 -2.60 11.52
C LYS A 33 3.22 -1.64 11.09
N SER A 34 3.13 -0.48 11.74
CA SER A 34 2.15 0.56 11.39
C SER A 34 2.41 1.08 9.97
N GLU A 35 3.66 1.42 9.65
CA GLU A 35 4.04 1.88 8.32
C GLU A 35 3.76 0.83 7.24
N ASN A 36 4.07 -0.45 7.50
CA ASN A 36 3.78 -1.54 6.57
C ASN A 36 2.27 -1.68 6.30
N ALA A 37 1.44 -1.52 7.33
CA ALA A 37 -0.01 -1.56 7.18
C ALA A 37 -0.52 -0.39 6.31
N LEU A 38 -0.03 0.82 6.57
CA LEU A 38 -0.38 2.01 5.77
C LEU A 38 0.05 1.86 4.31
N LEU A 39 1.27 1.38 4.06
CA LEU A 39 1.78 1.16 2.71
C LEU A 39 0.96 0.11 1.94
N LYS A 40 0.55 -0.97 2.61
CA LYS A 40 -0.34 -1.97 1.99
C LYS A 40 -1.70 -1.39 1.65
N GLN A 41 -2.27 -0.56 2.52
CA GLN A 41 -3.53 0.12 2.26
C GLN A 41 -3.41 1.08 1.06
N GLU A 42 -2.32 1.86 0.99
CA GLU A 42 -2.08 2.77 -0.13
C GLU A 42 -1.88 2.00 -1.44
N LEU A 43 -1.15 0.88 -1.44
CA LEU A 43 -1.02 0.01 -2.61
C LEU A 43 -2.39 -0.49 -3.10
N GLN A 44 -3.25 -0.96 -2.19
CA GLN A 44 -4.59 -1.40 -2.57
C GLN A 44 -5.41 -0.26 -3.16
N ARG A 45 -5.33 0.94 -2.57
CA ARG A 45 -6.02 2.13 -3.07
C ARG A 45 -5.57 2.49 -4.49
N ARG A 46 -4.26 2.45 -4.75
CA ARG A 46 -3.69 2.72 -6.08
C ARG A 46 -4.06 1.67 -7.11
N ASN A 47 -4.09 0.38 -6.74
CA ASN A 47 -4.57 -0.66 -7.63
C ASN A 47 -6.03 -0.42 -8.05
N ASN A 48 -6.91 -0.10 -7.10
CA ASN A 48 -8.29 0.22 -7.42
C ASN A 48 -8.40 1.45 -8.34
N GLU A 49 -7.58 2.49 -8.13
CA GLU A 49 -7.54 3.66 -9.02
C GLU A 49 -7.10 3.29 -10.44
N ILE A 50 -6.13 2.38 -10.58
CA ILE A 50 -5.66 1.89 -11.88
C ILE A 50 -6.78 1.13 -12.58
N ASP A 51 -7.45 0.20 -11.89
CA ASP A 51 -8.56 -0.58 -12.46
C ASP A 51 -9.68 0.35 -12.98
N ASP A 52 -10.05 1.37 -12.20
CA ASP A 52 -11.05 2.37 -12.60
C ASP A 52 -10.63 3.18 -13.84
N LEU A 53 -9.33 3.51 -13.95
CA LEU A 53 -8.78 4.23 -15.09
C LEU A 53 -8.72 3.35 -16.33
N GLU A 54 -8.39 2.07 -16.19
CA GLU A 54 -8.39 1.11 -17.29
C GLU A 54 -9.79 0.95 -17.88
N VAL A 55 -10.82 0.81 -17.05
CA VAL A 55 -12.22 0.75 -17.51
C VAL A 55 -12.60 1.99 -18.30
N LYS A 56 -12.21 3.19 -17.83
CA LYS A 56 -12.48 4.45 -18.53
C LYS A 56 -11.71 4.53 -19.85
N ALA A 57 -10.43 4.16 -19.86
CA ALA A 57 -9.60 4.16 -21.06
C ALA A 57 -10.19 3.25 -22.14
N ASP A 58 -10.64 2.05 -21.74
CA ASP A 58 -11.29 1.09 -22.64
C ASP A 58 -12.59 1.63 -23.23
N PHE A 59 -13.41 2.29 -22.40
CA PHE A 59 -14.63 2.94 -22.86
C PHE A 59 -14.32 4.00 -23.93
N TYR A 60 -13.41 4.93 -23.65
CA TYR A 60 -13.05 5.98 -24.60
C TYR A 60 -12.42 5.45 -25.88
N ARG A 61 -11.60 4.40 -25.78
CA ARG A 61 -11.04 3.72 -26.96
C ARG A 61 -12.15 3.18 -27.86
N ARG A 62 -13.17 2.53 -27.29
CA ARG A 62 -14.32 2.01 -28.07
C ARG A 62 -15.14 3.15 -28.66
N GLN A 63 -15.40 4.22 -27.90
CA GLN A 63 -16.11 5.39 -28.37
C GLN A 63 -15.41 6.02 -29.59
N LEU A 64 -14.09 6.23 -29.52
CA LEU A 64 -13.32 6.84 -30.59
C LEU A 64 -13.35 6.00 -31.88
N ILE A 65 -13.31 4.66 -31.76
CA ILE A 65 -13.46 3.76 -32.91
C ILE A 65 -14.86 3.92 -33.55
N LEU A 66 -15.91 4.05 -32.73
CA LEU A 66 -17.27 4.24 -33.25
C LEU A 66 -17.43 5.60 -33.93
N GLU A 67 -16.94 6.68 -33.31
CA GLU A 67 -16.96 8.03 -33.89
C GLU A 67 -16.21 8.09 -35.22
N SER A 68 -15.05 7.42 -35.32
CA SER A 68 -14.31 7.31 -36.58
C SER A 68 -15.11 6.59 -37.67
N LYS A 69 -15.79 5.48 -37.32
CA LYS A 69 -16.68 4.75 -38.27
C LYS A 69 -17.84 5.60 -38.73
N PHE A 70 -18.52 6.29 -37.82
CA PHE A 70 -19.62 7.19 -38.18
C PHE A 70 -19.15 8.35 -39.05
N GLY A 71 -17.97 8.92 -38.76
CA GLY A 71 -17.33 9.94 -39.59
C GLY A 71 -17.10 9.46 -41.03
N MET A 72 -16.56 8.26 -41.21
CA MET A 72 -16.38 7.66 -42.55
C MET A 72 -17.70 7.45 -43.28
N ILE A 73 -18.73 6.97 -42.59
CA ILE A 73 -20.07 6.78 -43.20
C ILE A 73 -20.65 8.12 -43.66
N LEU A 74 -20.56 9.16 -42.82
CA LEU A 74 -21.04 10.50 -43.17
C LEU A 74 -20.28 11.06 -44.37
N GLN A 75 -18.95 10.93 -44.39
CA GLN A 75 -18.13 11.37 -45.53
C GLN A 75 -18.57 10.70 -46.84
N ASN A 76 -18.77 9.38 -46.82
CA ASN A 76 -19.19 8.62 -48.00
C ASN A 76 -20.63 8.88 -48.43
N SER A 77 -21.50 9.34 -47.53
CA SER A 77 -22.92 9.58 -47.83
C SER A 77 -23.19 10.95 -48.44
N PHE A 78 -22.27 11.90 -48.26
CA PHE A 78 -22.43 13.30 -48.69
C PHE A 78 -21.27 13.79 -49.59
N SER A 79 -20.47 12.88 -50.15
CA SER A 79 -19.47 13.16 -51.21
C SER A 79 -19.93 12.66 -52.57
#